data_AF-A0A2X2T3U1-F1
#
_entry.id   AF-A0A2X2T3U1-F1
#
_cell.length_a   1.000
_cell.length_b   1.000
_cell.length_c   1.000
_cell.angle_alpha   90.00
_cell.angle_beta   90.00
_cell.angle_gamma   90.00
#
_symmetry.space_group_name_H-M   'P 1'
#
loop_
_entity.id
_entity.type
_entity.pdbx_description
1 polymer ?
#
loop_
_entity_poly.entity_id
_entity_poly.type
_entity_poly.pdbx_seq_one_letter_code
_entity_poly.pdbx_strand_id
1 'polypeptide(L)'
;MLLEFLPEVRNVLEEQLVGDKPEGLIDIVHKLHGSCSYSGVPRMKKLCQTLEHELRHGVAPEEMEPEILELLDEMDNVVREAKKYQI
;
A
#
# COMPACT_ATOMS: atom_id res chain seq x y z
N MET A 1 -13.68 4.78 -3.97
CA MET A 1 -13.47 4.40 -2.54
C MET A 1 -12.55 3.18 -2.47
N LEU A 2 -11.71 3.08 -1.41
CA LEU A 2 -10.56 2.16 -1.19
C LEU A 2 -10.26 1.15 -2.31
N LEU A 3 -11.15 0.17 -2.56
CA LEU A 3 -10.97 -0.86 -3.60
C LEU A 3 -10.70 -0.30 -5.01
N GLU A 4 -11.33 0.82 -5.37
CA GLU A 4 -11.10 1.51 -6.65
C GLU A 4 -9.74 2.21 -6.70
N PHE A 5 -9.15 2.53 -5.54
CA PHE A 5 -7.85 3.18 -5.43
C PHE A 5 -6.70 2.16 -5.37
N LEU A 6 -6.95 0.93 -4.92
CA LEU A 6 -5.93 -0.11 -4.82
C LEU A 6 -5.18 -0.41 -6.14
N PRO A 7 -5.79 -0.41 -7.34
CA PRO A 7 -5.05 -0.62 -8.58
C PRO A 7 -4.00 0.46 -8.85
N GLU A 8 -4.31 1.73 -8.53
CA GLU A 8 -3.36 2.85 -8.68
C GLU A 8 -2.17 2.68 -7.74
N VAL A 9 -2.44 2.34 -6.48
CA VAL A 9 -1.39 2.04 -5.49
C VAL A 9 -0.52 0.88 -5.95
N ARG A 10 -1.15 -0.21 -6.41
CA ARG A 10 -0.46 -1.44 -6.84
C ARG A 10 0.56 -1.12 -7.92
N ASN A 11 0.18 -0.35 -8.94
CA ASN A 11 1.08 0.00 -10.03
C ASN A 11 2.35 0.71 -9.53
N VAL A 12 2.20 1.69 -8.63
CA VAL A 12 3.35 2.42 -8.08
C VAL A 12 4.24 1.51 -7.21
N LEU A 13 3.64 0.61 -6.43
CA LEU A 13 4.42 -0.35 -5.65
C LEU A 13 5.18 -1.34 -6.53
N GLU A 14 4.55 -1.84 -7.60
CA GLU A 14 5.17 -2.76 -8.56
C GLU A 14 6.28 -2.08 -9.37
N GLU A 15 6.10 -0.83 -9.80
CA GLU A 15 7.14 0.00 -10.44
C GLU A 15 8.36 0.16 -9.51
N GLN A 16 8.13 0.42 -8.22
CA GLN A 16 9.23 0.48 -7.24
C GLN A 16 9.98 -0.85 -7.12
N LEU A 17 9.26 -1.99 -7.10
CA LEU A 17 9.87 -3.32 -6.99
C LEU A 17 10.73 -3.71 -8.21
N VAL A 18 10.39 -3.22 -9.40
CA VAL A 18 11.18 -3.47 -10.62
C VAL A 18 12.30 -2.45 -10.84
N GLY A 19 12.43 -1.46 -9.96
CA GLY A 19 13.50 -0.46 -9.98
C GLY A 19 13.19 0.80 -10.79
N ASP A 20 11.93 1.03 -11.19
CA ASP A 20 11.50 2.19 -12.00
C ASP A 20 11.40 3.51 -11.21
N LYS A 21 11.71 3.49 -9.90
CA LYS A 21 11.79 4.67 -9.01
C LYS A 21 10.64 5.67 -9.22
N PRO A 22 9.38 5.23 -9.06
CA PRO A 22 8.23 6.06 -9.35
C PRO A 22 8.20 7.30 -8.46
N GLU A 23 7.82 8.43 -9.07
CA GLU A 23 7.55 9.64 -8.33
C GLU A 23 6.29 9.47 -7.47
N GLY A 24 6.29 10.07 -6.27
CA GLY A 24 5.10 10.11 -5.42
C GLY A 24 4.80 8.84 -4.61
N LEU A 25 5.75 7.89 -4.49
CA LEU A 25 5.59 6.69 -3.66
C LEU A 25 5.13 7.03 -2.22
N ILE A 26 5.77 8.01 -1.59
CA ILE A 26 5.38 8.46 -0.24
C ILE A 26 3.96 9.05 -0.21
N ASP A 27 3.58 9.82 -1.22
CA ASP A 27 2.27 10.47 -1.28
C ASP A 27 1.16 9.45 -1.49
N ILE A 28 1.38 8.44 -2.34
CA ILE A 28 0.39 7.40 -2.60
C ILE A 28 0.24 6.47 -1.40
N VAL A 29 1.33 6.12 -0.70
CA VAL A 29 1.29 5.36 0.56
C VAL A 29 0.58 6.15 1.65
N HIS A 30 0.83 7.46 1.77
CA HIS A 30 0.12 8.33 2.71
C HIS A 30 -1.40 8.40 2.44
N LYS A 31 -1.80 8.56 1.18
CA LYS A 31 -3.22 8.52 0.77
C LYS A 31 -3.87 7.17 1.10
N LEU A 32 -3.15 6.06 0.88
CA LEU A 32 -3.64 4.73 1.21
C LEU A 32 -3.78 4.56 2.73
N HIS A 33 -2.79 5.01 3.51
CA HIS A 33 -2.85 5.00 4.97
C HIS A 33 -4.07 5.76 5.50
N GLY A 34 -4.35 6.95 4.95
CA GLY A 34 -5.56 7.72 5.25
C GLY A 34 -6.84 6.93 4.94
N SER A 35 -6.90 6.31 3.75
CA SER A 35 -8.05 5.50 3.32
C SER A 35 -8.31 4.28 4.22
N CYS A 36 -7.24 3.62 4.69
CA CYS A 36 -7.29 2.50 5.61
C CYS A 36 -7.96 2.86 6.96
N SER A 37 -7.85 4.12 7.41
CA SER A 37 -8.40 4.57 8.69
C SER A 37 -9.93 4.55 8.76
N TYR A 38 -10.61 4.49 7.61
CA TYR A 38 -12.08 4.49 7.53
C TYR A 38 -12.65 3.17 7.03
N SER A 39 -11.80 2.17 6.74
CA SER A 39 -12.19 0.98 5.97
C SER A 39 -12.08 -0.35 6.71
N GLY A 40 -11.66 -0.35 7.99
CA GLY A 40 -11.63 -1.58 8.80
C GLY A 40 -10.56 -2.61 8.39
N VAL A 41 -9.42 -2.15 7.87
CA VAL A 41 -8.33 -2.98 7.32
C VAL A 41 -7.05 -2.85 8.18
N PRO A 42 -7.03 -3.41 9.41
CA PRO A 42 -5.99 -3.10 10.40
C PRO A 42 -4.57 -3.53 10.00
N ARG A 43 -4.42 -4.68 9.32
CA ARG A 43 -3.10 -5.13 8.83
C ARG A 43 -2.59 -4.21 7.72
N MET A 44 -3.41 -3.93 6.71
CA MET A 44 -3.05 -3.01 5.62
C MET A 44 -2.69 -1.61 6.17
N LYS A 45 -3.47 -1.11 7.15
CA LYS A 45 -3.18 0.16 7.82
C LYS A 45 -1.78 0.17 8.45
N LYS A 46 -1.42 -0.90 9.16
CA LYS A 46 -0.11 -1.02 9.83
C LYS A 46 1.04 -1.03 8.83
N LEU A 47 0.90 -1.77 7.72
CA LEU A 47 1.90 -1.81 6.65
C LEU A 47 2.10 -0.43 6.01
N CYS A 48 1.00 0.29 5.72
CA CYS A 48 1.09 1.65 5.21
C CYS A 48 1.79 2.60 6.20
N GLN A 49 1.48 2.47 7.50
CA GLN A 49 2.12 3.28 8.55
C GLN A 49 3.62 3.02 8.62
N THR A 50 4.06 1.76 8.55
CA THR A 50 5.49 1.40 8.55
C THR A 50 6.19 1.99 7.33
N LEU A 51 5.68 1.73 6.12
CA LEU A 51 6.26 2.25 4.88
C LEU A 51 6.32 3.78 4.88
N GLU A 52 5.24 4.45 5.27
CA GLU A 52 5.21 5.91 5.36
C GLU A 52 6.24 6.44 6.36
N HIS A 53 6.39 5.78 7.51
CA HIS A 53 7.36 6.17 8.52
C HIS A 53 8.79 6.09 7.97
N GLU A 54 9.19 4.94 7.43
CA GLU A 54 10.54 4.71 6.92
C GLU A 54 10.85 5.65 5.73
N LEU A 55 9.91 5.83 4.79
CA LEU A 55 10.05 6.79 3.67
C LEU A 55 10.28 8.23 4.17
N ARG A 56 9.55 8.66 5.21
CA ARG A 56 9.73 10.00 5.81
C ARG A 56 11.08 10.16 6.53
N HIS A 57 11.69 9.06 6.99
CA HIS A 57 12.99 9.06 7.65
C HIS A 57 14.16 8.84 6.66
N GLY A 58 13.87 8.78 5.36
CA GLY A 58 14.89 8.72 4.32
C GLY A 58 15.43 7.32 4.06
N VAL A 59 14.74 6.27 4.54
CA VAL A 59 15.06 4.90 4.15
C VAL A 59 14.75 4.72 2.67
N ALA A 60 15.71 4.14 1.95
CA ALA A 60 15.58 3.90 0.53
C ALA A 60 14.48 2.85 0.29
N PRO A 61 13.54 3.06 -0.66
CA PRO A 61 12.46 2.10 -0.87
C PRO A 61 12.92 0.73 -1.37
N GLU A 62 14.14 0.60 -1.89
CA GLU A 62 14.80 -0.69 -2.15
C GLU A 62 15.11 -1.49 -0.87
N GLU A 63 15.30 -0.83 0.28
CA GLU A 63 15.50 -1.50 1.57
C GLU A 63 14.17 -1.98 2.19
N MET A 64 13.04 -1.52 1.63
CA MET A 64 11.67 -1.84 2.10
C MET A 64 10.95 -2.84 1.19
N GLU A 65 11.68 -3.54 0.32
CA GLU A 65 11.12 -4.58 -0.56
C GLU A 65 10.22 -5.59 0.19
N PRO A 66 10.59 -6.11 1.38
CA PRO A 66 9.72 -7.04 2.12
C PRO A 66 8.37 -6.44 2.51
N GLU A 67 8.35 -5.21 3.02
CA GLU A 67 7.14 -4.51 3.43
C GLU A 67 6.24 -4.16 2.25
N ILE A 68 6.84 -3.81 1.10
CA ILE A 68 6.11 -3.54 -0.13
C ILE A 68 5.42 -4.82 -0.63
N LEU A 69 6.13 -5.96 -0.64
CA LEU A 69 5.54 -7.26 -1.01
C LEU A 69 4.42 -7.67 -0.04
N GLU A 70 4.62 -7.49 1.27
CA GLU A 70 3.58 -7.76 2.27
C GLU A 70 2.33 -6.89 2.07
N LEU A 71 2.51 -5.63 1.67
CA LEU A 71 1.40 -4.73 1.37
C LEU A 71 0.62 -5.19 0.14
N LEU A 72 1.31 -5.60 -0.94
CA LEU A 72 0.66 -6.14 -2.13
C LEU A 72 -0.16 -7.40 -1.83
N ASP A 73 0.39 -8.32 -1.04
CA ASP A 73 -0.32 -9.52 -0.59
C ASP A 73 -1.55 -9.16 0.25
N GLU A 74 -1.43 -8.17 1.14
CA GLU A 74 -2.55 -7.73 1.95
C GLU A 74 -3.64 -7.04 1.12
N MET A 75 -3.27 -6.29 0.08
CA MET A 75 -4.23 -5.70 -0.84
C MET A 75 -5.07 -6.80 -1.51
N ASP A 76 -4.46 -7.92 -1.92
CA ASP A 76 -5.19 -9.05 -2.49
C ASP A 76 -6.11 -9.73 -1.46
N ASN A 77 -5.66 -9.84 -0.21
CA ASN A 77 -6.51 -10.32 0.88
C ASN A 77 -7.74 -9.42 1.07
N VAL A 78 -7.54 -8.10 1.13
CA VAL A 78 -8.62 -7.11 1.30
C VAL A 78 -9.61 -7.18 0.13
N VAL A 79 -9.12 -7.22 -1.11
CA VAL A 79 -9.98 -7.34 -2.30
C VAL A 79 -10.78 -8.64 -2.26
N ARG A 80 -10.15 -9.76 -1.91
CA ARG A 80 -10.82 -11.06 -1.81
C ARG A 80 -11.89 -11.09 -0.72
N GLU A 81 -11.60 -10.54 0.46
CA GLU A 81 -12.56 -10.46 1.56
C GLU A 81 -13.71 -9.51 1.22
N ALA A 82 -13.44 -8.34 0.64
CA ALA A 82 -14.48 -7.38 0.29
C ALA A 82 -15.49 -7.95 -0.72
N LYS A 83 -15.04 -8.78 -1.68
CA LYS A 83 -15.91 -9.48 -2.62
C LYS A 83 -16.93 -10.41 -1.95
N LYS A 84 -16.66 -10.91 -0.74
CA LYS A 84 -17.63 -11.75 0.00
C LYS A 84 -18.84 -10.96 0.50
N TYR A 85 -18.72 -9.65 0.62
CA TYR A 85 -19.75 -8.75 1.15
C TYR A 85 -20.44 -7.91 0.07
N GLN A 86 -19.93 -7.94 -1.17
CA GLN A 86 -20.61 -7.38 -2.33
C GLN A 86 -21.70 -8.38 -2.77
N ILE A 87 -22.95 -8.07 -2.44
CA ILE A 87 -24.16 -8.81 -2.87
C ILE A 87 -24.46 -8.49 -4.33
#